data_AF-A0AAU8DA42-F1
#
_entry.id   AF-A0AAU8DA42-F1
#
_cell.length_a   1.000
_cell.length_b   1.000
_cell.length_c   1.000
_cell.angle_alpha   90.00
_cell.angle_beta   90.00
_cell.angle_gamma   90.00
#
_symmetry.space_group_name_H-M   'P 1'
#
loop_
_entity.id
_entity.type
_entity.pdbx_description
1 polymer ?
#
loop_
_entity_poly.entity_id
_entity_poly.type
_entity_poly.pdbx_seq_one_letter_code
_entity_poly.pdbx_strand_id
1 'polypeptide(L)'
;MDDIERRFLDGVAKGAMHEDLAASISEAMVNGTNGDLFPFLALARGCHAAAKANRQEGNTQAADFLHSMGQHLLSQAVDTLAGLMVLDVHLSGIARH
;
A
#
# COMPACT_ATOMS: atom_id res chain seq x y z
N MET A 1 -14.76 4.74 -4.99
CA MET A 1 -14.11 3.47 -4.60
C MET A 1 -13.46 2.97 -5.87
N ASP A 2 -12.14 3.03 -5.92
CA ASP A 2 -11.40 2.74 -7.15
C ASP A 2 -11.39 1.23 -7.40
N ASP A 3 -11.25 0.85 -8.68
CA ASP A 3 -11.42 -0.53 -9.11
C ASP A 3 -10.38 -1.48 -8.48
N ILE A 4 -9.19 -0.94 -8.20
CA ILE A 4 -8.11 -1.61 -7.46
C ILE A 4 -8.51 -1.86 -6.00
N GLU A 5 -9.13 -0.88 -5.33
CA GLU A 5 -9.61 -1.00 -3.95
C GLU A 5 -10.70 -2.08 -3.84
N ARG A 6 -11.57 -2.17 -4.86
CA ARG A 6 -12.61 -3.21 -4.95
C ARG A 6 -12.04 -4.61 -5.15
N ARG A 7 -11.10 -4.78 -6.09
CA ARG A 7 -10.48 -6.09 -6.38
C ARG A 7 -9.62 -6.57 -5.22
N PHE A 8 -8.96 -5.67 -4.52
CA PHE A 8 -8.23 -5.99 -3.29
C PHE A 8 -9.17 -6.52 -2.20
N LEU A 9 -10.24 -5.78 -1.89
CA LEU A 9 -11.20 -6.19 -0.85
C LEU A 9 -11.85 -7.54 -1.19
N ASP A 10 -12.19 -7.79 -2.46
CA ASP A 10 -12.82 -9.03 -2.89
C ASP A 10 -11.84 -10.22 -2.86
N GLY A 11 -10.58 -10.04 -3.23
CA GLY A 11 -9.57 -11.10 -3.15
C GLY A 11 -9.21 -11.46 -1.71
N VAL A 12 -9.05 -10.47 -0.82
CA VAL A 12 -8.74 -10.76 0.57
C VAL A 12 -9.95 -11.33 1.33
N ALA A 13 -11.18 -10.86 1.05
CA ALA A 13 -12.39 -11.43 1.65
C ALA A 13 -12.64 -12.89 1.25
N LYS A 14 -12.15 -13.32 0.08
CA LYS A 14 -12.27 -14.70 -0.40
C LYS A 14 -11.16 -15.63 0.09
N GLY A 15 -10.22 -15.14 0.90
CA GLY A 15 -9.05 -15.92 1.37
C GLY A 15 -8.10 -16.35 0.26
N ALA A 16 -8.37 -15.96 -0.98
CA ALA A 16 -7.54 -16.20 -2.13
C ALA A 16 -6.70 -14.95 -2.35
N MET A 17 -5.47 -14.95 -1.86
CA MET A 17 -4.40 -14.20 -2.53
C MET A 17 -4.24 -14.80 -3.94
N HIS A 18 -5.16 -14.47 -4.82
CA HIS A 18 -5.19 -14.94 -6.20
C HIS A 18 -3.96 -14.38 -6.91
N GLU A 19 -3.29 -15.19 -7.75
CA GLU A 19 -2.16 -14.73 -8.57
C GLU A 19 -2.48 -13.44 -9.33
N ASP A 20 -3.73 -13.26 -9.78
CA ASP A 20 -4.20 -12.04 -10.45
C ASP A 20 -4.19 -10.81 -9.53
N LEU A 21 -4.48 -10.97 -8.24
CA LEU A 21 -4.41 -9.88 -7.27
C LEU A 21 -2.94 -9.54 -6.98
N ALA A 22 -2.08 -10.55 -6.82
CA ALA A 22 -0.65 -10.34 -6.65
C ALA A 22 -0.02 -9.67 -7.89
N ALA A 23 -0.43 -10.07 -9.09
CA ALA A 23 0.00 -9.46 -10.35
C ALA A 23 -0.49 -8.01 -10.49
N SER A 24 -1.75 -7.73 -10.16
CA SER A 24 -2.30 -6.36 -10.19
C SER A 24 -1.61 -5.44 -9.17
N ILE A 25 -1.26 -5.97 -7.99
CA ILE A 25 -0.49 -5.25 -6.97
C ILE A 25 0.93 -4.99 -7.48
N SER A 26 1.59 -6.01 -8.02
CA SER A 26 2.93 -5.88 -8.59
C SER A 26 2.96 -4.88 -9.74
N GLU A 27 1.96 -4.91 -10.62
CA GLU A 27 1.82 -3.95 -11.72
C GLU A 27 1.57 -2.53 -11.20
N ALA A 28 0.70 -2.33 -10.20
CA ALA A 28 0.49 -1.02 -9.60
C ALA A 28 1.73 -0.47 -8.88
N MET A 29 2.57 -1.33 -8.31
CA MET A 29 3.84 -0.95 -7.69
C MET A 29 4.96 -0.70 -8.70
N VAL A 30 4.98 -1.45 -9.81
CA VAL A 30 5.98 -1.32 -10.89
C VAL A 30 5.67 -0.11 -11.79
N ASN A 31 4.40 0.15 -12.07
CA ASN A 31 3.95 1.28 -12.88
C ASN A 31 3.80 2.57 -12.07
N GLY A 32 3.90 2.51 -10.75
CA GLY A 32 4.07 3.71 -9.92
C GLY A 32 5.35 4.41 -10.34
N THR A 33 5.27 5.69 -10.70
CA THR A 33 6.47 6.47 -10.99
C THR A 33 7.36 6.54 -9.75
N ASN A 34 8.68 6.69 -9.90
CA ASN A 34 9.57 6.92 -8.76
C ASN A 34 9.06 8.13 -7.96
N GLY A 35 8.41 7.90 -6.81
CA GLY A 35 7.74 8.94 -6.03
C GLY A 35 6.22 8.74 -5.83
N ASP A 36 5.59 7.75 -6.48
CA ASP A 36 4.16 7.49 -6.26
C ASP A 36 3.93 6.80 -4.91
N LEU A 37 3.54 7.62 -3.92
CA LEU A 37 3.16 7.19 -2.58
C LEU A 37 1.73 6.60 -2.50
N PHE A 38 0.87 6.90 -3.48
CA PHE A 38 -0.54 6.51 -3.46
C PHE A 38 -0.79 4.99 -3.55
N PRO A 39 -0.05 4.20 -4.36
CA PRO A 39 -0.19 2.75 -4.37
C PRO A 39 0.10 2.14 -2.99
N PHE A 40 1.14 2.59 -2.30
CA PHE A 40 1.47 2.13 -0.95
C PHE A 40 0.36 2.45 0.06
N LEU A 41 -0.18 3.67 0.02
CA LEU A 41 -1.29 4.08 0.89
C LEU A 41 -2.58 3.29 0.64
N ALA A 42 -2.94 3.08 -0.63
CA ALA A 42 -4.13 2.32 -1.01
C ALA A 42 -4.03 0.86 -0.55
N LEU A 43 -2.88 0.22 -0.77
CA LEU A 43 -2.62 -1.16 -0.34
C LEU A 43 -2.58 -1.27 1.19
N ALA A 44 -1.95 -0.33 1.89
CA ALA A 44 -1.94 -0.32 3.35
C ALA A 44 -3.35 -0.24 3.94
N ARG A 45 -4.20 0.61 3.36
CA ARG A 45 -5.61 0.74 3.78
C ARG A 45 -6.38 -0.55 3.53
N GLY A 46 -6.19 -1.18 2.37
CA GLY A 46 -6.76 -2.48 2.07
C GLY A 46 -6.35 -3.53 3.09
N CYS A 47 -5.05 -3.63 3.37
CA CYS A 47 -4.49 -4.57 4.35
C CYS A 47 -5.13 -4.41 5.73
N HIS A 48 -5.29 -3.17 6.21
CA HIS A 48 -5.95 -2.90 7.49
C HIS A 48 -7.44 -3.24 7.49
N ALA A 49 -8.17 -2.96 6.39
CA ALA A 49 -9.58 -3.32 6.26
C ALA A 49 -9.77 -4.84 6.29
N ALA A 50 -8.92 -5.56 5.57
CA ALA A 50 -8.92 -7.01 5.55
C ALA A 50 -8.49 -7.64 6.89
N ALA A 51 -7.50 -7.05 7.58
CA ALA A 51 -7.13 -7.46 8.92
C ALA A 51 -8.32 -7.35 9.89
N LYS A 52 -9.08 -6.25 9.79
CA LYS A 52 -10.30 -6.06 10.59
C LYS A 52 -11.35 -7.13 10.30
N ALA A 53 -11.59 -7.45 9.03
CA ALA A 53 -12.54 -8.51 8.65
C ALA A 53 -12.10 -9.88 9.20
N ASN A 54 -10.82 -10.24 9.05
CA ASN A 54 -10.28 -11.49 9.58
C ASN A 54 -10.39 -11.58 11.12
N ARG A 55 -10.22 -10.47 11.86
CA ARG A 55 -10.46 -10.46 13.31
C ARG A 55 -11.91 -10.75 13.66
N GLN A 56 -12.86 -10.23 12.89
CA GLN A 56 -14.29 -10.46 13.12
C GLN A 56 -14.70 -11.91 12.86
N GLU A 57 -14.00 -12.59 11.96
CA GLU A 57 -14.20 -14.01 11.65
C GLU A 57 -13.40 -14.95 12.57
N GLY A 58 -12.57 -14.41 13.48
CA GLY A 58 -11.73 -15.21 14.39
C GLY A 58 -10.42 -15.71 13.77
N ASN A 59 -10.11 -15.30 12.53
CA ASN A 59 -8.86 -15.63 11.82
C ASN A 59 -7.70 -14.72 12.26
N THR A 60 -7.26 -14.86 13.51
CA THR A 60 -6.28 -13.97 14.15
C THR A 60 -4.93 -13.95 13.45
N GLN A 61 -4.44 -15.10 12.98
CA GLN A 61 -3.14 -15.18 12.31
C GLN A 61 -3.12 -14.40 10.98
N ALA A 62 -4.16 -14.55 10.17
CA ALA A 62 -4.31 -13.81 8.92
C ALA A 62 -4.48 -12.31 9.19
N ALA A 63 -5.22 -11.96 10.24
CA ALA A 63 -5.38 -10.57 10.64
C ALA A 63 -4.06 -9.90 11.03
N ASP A 64 -3.22 -10.56 11.82
CA ASP A 64 -1.95 -9.99 12.28
C ASP A 64 -0.94 -9.88 11.14
N PHE A 65 -0.92 -10.86 10.23
CA PHE A 65 -0.14 -10.78 8.99
C PHE A 65 -0.54 -9.57 8.14
N LEU A 66 -1.84 -9.43 7.84
CA LEU A 66 -2.36 -8.32 7.05
C LEU A 66 -2.14 -6.98 7.73
N HIS A 67 -2.28 -6.92 9.05
CA HIS A 67 -1.99 -5.69 9.79
C HIS A 67 -0.52 -5.28 9.68
N SER A 68 0.40 -6.22 9.89
CA SER A 68 1.84 -5.99 9.75
C SER A 68 2.24 -5.55 8.34
N MET A 69 1.66 -6.20 7.31
CA MET A 69 1.87 -5.81 5.92
C MET A 69 1.39 -4.38 5.63
N GLY A 70 0.23 -3.99 6.18
CA GLY A 70 -0.26 -2.62 6.09
C GLY A 70 0.66 -1.59 6.75
N GLN A 71 1.24 -1.91 7.91
CA GLN A 71 2.23 -1.05 8.57
C GLN A 71 3.52 -0.91 7.76
N HIS A 72 4.01 -2.01 7.16
CA HIS A 72 5.19 -1.97 6.30
C HIS A 72 4.99 -1.06 5.08
N LEU A 73 3.84 -1.18 4.41
CA LEU A 73 3.48 -0.34 3.26
C LEU A 73 3.36 1.14 3.65
N LEU A 74 2.81 1.45 4.83
CA LEU A 74 2.81 2.83 5.35
C LEU A 74 4.23 3.37 5.57
N SER A 75 5.14 2.55 6.12
CA SER A 75 6.54 2.95 6.27
C SER A 75 7.16 3.32 4.93
N GLN A 76 6.94 2.49 3.90
CA GLN A 76 7.45 2.76 2.55
C GLN A 76 6.85 4.02 1.92
N ALA A 77 5.56 4.30 2.17
CA ALA A 77 4.93 5.55 1.75
C ALA A 77 5.57 6.77 2.42
N VAL A 78 5.88 6.68 3.72
CA VAL A 78 6.54 7.75 4.49
C VAL A 78 7.97 7.96 3.99
N ASP A 79 8.72 6.90 3.73
CA ASP A 79 10.09 6.98 3.20
C ASP A 79 10.11 7.63 1.82
N THR A 80 9.13 7.29 0.97
CA THR A 80 8.96 7.89 -0.36
C THR A 80 8.66 9.39 -0.25
N LEU A 81 7.74 9.77 0.67
CA LEU A 81 7.43 11.17 0.93
C LEU A 81 8.64 11.96 1.45
N ALA A 82 9.42 11.37 2.37
CA ALA A 82 10.63 11.98 2.89
C ALA A 82 11.66 12.20 1.76
N GLY A 83 11.83 11.23 0.86
CA GLY A 83 12.69 11.37 -0.32
C GLY A 83 12.27 12.51 -1.25
N LEU A 84 10.96 12.68 -1.48
CA LEU A 84 10.42 13.80 -2.26
C LEU A 84 10.68 15.15 -1.59
N MET A 85 10.50 15.25 -0.27
CA MET A 85 10.79 16.46 0.49
C MET A 85 12.27 16.85 0.44
N VAL A 86 13.18 15.87 0.52
CA VAL A 86 14.62 16.10 0.41
C VAL A 86 15.01 16.63 -0.97
N LEU A 87 14.38 16.13 -2.04
CA LEU A 87 14.59 16.63 -3.41
C LEU A 87 14.10 18.08 -3.57
N ASP A 88 12.94 18.42 -3.02
CA ASP A 88 12.37 19.78 -3.09
C ASP A 88 13.26 20.83 -2.38
N VAL A 89 13.81 20.47 -1.22
CA VAL A 89 14.77 21.32 -0.50
C VAL A 89 16.05 21.54 -1.32
N HIS A 90 16.55 20.52 -2.01
CA HIS A 90 17.77 20.63 -2.82
C HIS A 90 17.56 21.51 -4.06
N LEU A 91 16.44 21.33 -4.77
CA LEU A 91 16.07 22.15 -5.93
C LEU A 91 15.81 23.62 -5.56
N SER A 92 15.12 23.87 -4.44
CA SER A 92 14.85 25.22 -3.94
C SER A 92 16.11 25.93 -3.45
N GLY A 93 17.13 25.18 -3.00
CA GLY A 93 18.45 25.72 -2.64
C GLY A 93 19.29 26.11 -3.87
N ILE A 94 19.22 25.34 -4.95
CA ILE A 94 19.93 25.61 -6.21
C ILE A 94 19.34 26.82 -6.95
N ALA A 95 18.01 27.00 -6.95
CA ALA A 95 17.36 28.13 -7.61
C ALA A 95 17.59 29.50 -6.93
N ARG A 96 18.19 29.52 -5.72
CA ARG A 96 18.48 30.73 -4.94
C ARG A 96 19.92 31.23 -5.07
N HIS A 97 20.76 30.56 -5.86
CA HIS A 97 22.13 30.97 -6.17
C HIS A 97 22.28 31.33 -7.65
#